data_AF-A0A4S4H754-F1
#
_entry.id   AF-A0A4S4H754-F1
#
_cell.length_a   1.000
_cell.length_b   1.000
_cell.length_c   1.000
_cell.angle_alpha   90.00
_cell.angle_beta   90.00
_cell.angle_gamma   90.00
#
_symmetry.space_group_name_H-M   'P 1'
#
loop_
_entity.id
_entity.type
_entity.pdbx_description
1 polymer ?
#
loop_
_entity_poly.entity_id
_entity_poly.type
_entity_poly.pdbx_seq_one_letter_code
_entity_poly.pdbx_strand_id
1 'polypeptide(L)'
;MAKVIHVHLTRPIEGTRRKDWYFSSIKAVFSVFTAEHVGATYNYLRHAGLSGNGTIVTKRAIIKQSTLISGGSGTDYKDGI
;
A
#
# COMPACT_ATOMS: atom_id res chain seq x y z
N MET A 1 -13.84 5.90 -6.80
CA MET A 1 -13.11 4.63 -6.75
C MET A 1 -12.11 4.67 -5.60
N ALA A 2 -12.25 3.80 -4.61
CA ALA A 2 -11.35 3.79 -3.46
C ALA A 2 -9.96 3.29 -3.88
N LYS A 3 -8.93 4.00 -3.44
CA LYS A 3 -7.53 3.63 -3.69
C LYS A 3 -6.98 2.86 -2.50
N VAL A 4 -6.06 1.95 -2.79
CA VAL A 4 -5.29 1.23 -1.79
C VAL A 4 -3.81 1.45 -2.10
N ILE A 5 -3.02 1.75 -1.08
CA ILE A 5 -1.56 1.74 -1.13
C ILE A 5 -1.11 0.46 -0.45
N HIS A 6 -0.61 -0.50 -1.22
CA HIS A 6 0.04 -1.70 -0.72
C HIS A 6 1.51 -1.39 -0.43
N VAL A 7 1.96 -1.70 0.78
CA VAL A 7 3.35 -1.57 1.22
C VAL A 7 3.86 -2.94 1.67
N HIS A 8 4.84 -3.45 0.94
CA HIS A 8 5.59 -4.65 1.29
C HIS A 8 6.98 -4.23 1.76
N LEU A 9 7.27 -4.36 3.05
CA LEU A 9 8.61 -4.08 3.58
C LEU A 9 9.56 -5.22 3.19
N THR A 10 10.65 -4.89 2.51
CA THR A 10 11.70 -5.86 2.13
C THR A 10 12.73 -6.05 3.24
N ARG A 11 12.78 -5.13 4.20
CA ARG A 11 13.56 -5.26 5.44
C ARG A 11 12.63 -5.31 6.64
N PRO A 12 12.87 -6.23 7.59
CA PRO A 12 12.06 -6.29 8.81
C PRO A 12 12.25 -5.02 9.65
N ILE A 13 11.21 -4.65 10.37
CA ILE A 13 11.29 -3.72 11.50
C ILE A 13 11.40 -4.59 12.75
N GLU A 14 12.32 -4.25 13.65
CA GLU A 14 12.51 -4.99 14.89
C GLU A 14 11.20 -5.16 15.66
N GLY A 15 10.95 -6.35 16.18
CA GLY A 15 9.70 -6.67 16.87
C GLY A 15 8.47 -6.82 15.98
N THR A 16 8.60 -6.78 14.65
CA THR A 16 7.48 -6.99 13.71
C THR A 16 7.64 -8.25 12.87
N ARG A 17 6.55 -9.01 12.70
CA ARG A 17 6.49 -10.10 11.72
C ARG A 17 6.35 -9.52 10.31
N ARG A 18 6.97 -10.19 9.34
CA ARG A 18 6.80 -9.85 7.92
C ARG A 18 5.34 -10.02 7.52
N LYS A 19 4.74 -8.95 6.99
CA LYS A 19 3.38 -8.93 6.45
C LYS A 19 3.22 -7.81 5.44
N ASP A 20 2.19 -7.92 4.62
CA ASP A 20 1.75 -6.87 3.71
C ASP A 20 0.83 -5.89 4.43
N TRP A 21 1.03 -4.60 4.16
CA TRP A 21 0.26 -3.52 4.74
C TRP A 21 -0.54 -2.80 3.66
N TYR A 22 -1.77 -2.42 3.98
CA TYR A 22 -2.70 -1.78 3.05
C TYR A 22 -3.23 -0.50 3.68
N PHE A 23 -3.08 0.61 2.96
CA PHE A 23 -3.46 1.93 3.44
C PHE A 23 -4.41 2.61 2.46
N SER A 24 -5.26 3.51 2.95
CA SER A 24 -6.17 4.30 2.10
C SER A 24 -5.46 5.42 1.33
N SER A 25 -4.24 5.78 1.73
CA SER A 25 -3.46 6.87 1.12
C SER A 25 -1.98 6.79 1.46
N ILE A 26 -1.14 7.53 0.72
CA ILE A 26 0.29 7.68 1.03
C ILE A 26 0.45 8.33 2.42
N LYS A 27 -0.40 9.29 2.79
CA LYS A 27 -0.35 9.94 4.11
C LYS A 27 -0.55 8.93 5.25
N ALA A 28 -1.48 7.98 5.09
CA ALA A 28 -1.74 6.93 6.07
C ALA A 28 -0.56 5.94 6.22
N VAL A 29 0.29 5.78 5.21
CA VAL A 29 1.55 5.03 5.35
C VAL A 29 2.42 5.68 6.44
N PHE A 30 2.53 7.01 6.42
CA PHE A 30 3.40 7.76 7.33
C PHE A 30 2.81 8.00 8.73
N SER A 31 1.57 7.58 9.00
CA SER A 31 1.07 7.49 10.39
C SER A 31 1.48 6.19 11.08
N VAL A 32 1.96 5.18 10.32
CA VAL A 32 2.42 3.89 10.86
C VAL A 32 3.93 3.69 10.67
N PHE A 33 4.48 4.18 9.56
CA PHE A 33 5.90 4.04 9.24
C PHE A 33 6.62 5.37 9.16
N THR A 34 7.89 5.36 9.55
CA THR A 34 8.80 6.48 9.31
C THR A 34 9.33 6.42 7.88
N ALA A 35 9.87 7.53 7.38
CA ALA A 35 10.57 7.58 6.10
C ALA A 35 11.75 6.60 6.05
N GLU A 36 12.37 6.32 7.20
CA GLU A 36 13.44 5.33 7.29
C GLU A 36 12.91 3.92 7.10
N HIS A 37 11.79 3.53 7.72
CA HIS A 37 11.20 2.21 7.50
C HIS A 37 10.83 1.96 6.03
N VAL A 38 10.27 2.98 5.38
CA VAL A 38 9.85 2.91 3.97
C VAL A 38 11.01 3.09 3.01
N GLY A 39 12.12 3.71 3.42
CA GLY A 39 13.25 4.05 2.56
C GLY A 39 12.97 5.21 1.59
N ALA A 40 11.95 6.04 1.87
CA ALA A 40 11.54 7.18 1.07
C ALA A 40 10.74 8.20 1.90
N THR A 41 10.80 9.47 1.51
CA THR A 41 10.00 10.54 2.15
C THR A 41 8.58 10.62 1.59
N TYR A 42 7.67 11.24 2.34
CA TYR A 42 6.30 11.48 1.89
C TYR A 42 6.25 12.27 0.58
N ASN A 43 7.02 13.36 0.48
CA ASN A 43 7.05 14.20 -0.71
C ASN A 43 7.58 13.44 -1.92
N TYR A 44 8.62 12.62 -1.74
CA TYR A 44 9.11 11.77 -2.82
C TYR A 44 8.00 10.85 -3.34
N LEU A 45 7.35 10.07 -2.47
CA LEU A 45 6.32 9.11 -2.89
C LEU A 45 5.10 9.78 -3.54
N ARG A 46 4.73 10.98 -3.10
CA ARG A 46 3.65 11.77 -3.72
C ARG A 46 3.92 12.10 -5.19
N HIS A 47 5.19 12.23 -5.56
CA HIS A 47 5.63 12.63 -6.90
C HIS A 47 6.31 11.49 -7.69
N ALA A 48 6.50 10.33 -7.08
CA ALA A 48 7.25 9.22 -7.65
C ALA A 48 6.50 8.43 -8.75
N GLY A 49 5.28 8.81 -9.15
CA GLY A 49 4.55 8.10 -10.20
C GLY A 49 3.73 6.90 -9.73
N LEU A 50 3.20 6.95 -8.49
CA LEU A 50 2.26 5.94 -7.98
C LEU A 50 0.85 6.05 -8.62
N SER A 51 0.51 7.16 -9.27
CA SER A 51 -0.76 7.31 -10.00
C SER A 51 -0.90 6.26 -11.12
N GLY A 52 -2.13 5.88 -11.47
CA GLY A 52 -2.37 4.95 -12.60
C GLY A 52 -1.98 3.49 -12.32
N ASN A 53 -2.05 3.06 -11.06
CA ASN A 53 -1.59 1.75 -10.58
C ASN A 53 -0.05 1.56 -10.62
N GLY A 54 0.70 2.65 -10.45
CA GLY A 54 2.16 2.62 -10.43
C GLY A 54 2.74 1.85 -9.24
N THR A 55 3.96 1.36 -9.43
CA THR A 55 4.76 0.68 -8.41
C THR A 55 6.08 1.41 -8.21
N ILE A 56 6.47 1.62 -6.95
CA ILE A 56 7.75 2.20 -6.56
C ILE A 56 8.48 1.24 -5.64
N VAL A 57 9.72 0.95 -5.99
CA VAL A 57 10.62 0.12 -5.20
C VAL A 57 11.67 1.03 -4.57
N THR A 58 11.76 1.00 -3.25
CA THR A 58 12.80 1.68 -2.49
C THR A 58 13.83 0.66 -1.99
N LYS A 59 14.85 1.13 -1.27
CA LYS A 59 15.83 0.25 -0.60
C LYS A 59 15.22 -0.63 0.51
N ARG A 60 13.99 -0.36 0.94
CA ARG A 60 13.35 -1.02 2.11
C ARG A 60 11.90 -1.42 1.91
N ALA A 61 11.24 -1.02 0.82
CA ALA A 61 9.85 -1.33 0.55
C ALA A 61 9.51 -1.42 -0.93
N ILE A 62 8.52 -2.23 -1.27
CA ILE A 62 7.78 -2.19 -2.54
C ILE A 62 6.43 -1.55 -2.24
N ILE A 63 6.09 -0.49 -2.97
CA ILE A 63 4.92 0.34 -2.72
C ILE A 63 4.10 0.38 -4.01
N LYS A 64 2.84 -0.04 -3.95
CA LYS A 64 1.94 -0.07 -5.10
C LYS A 64 0.70 0.73 -4.80
N GLN A 65 0.27 1.58 -5.72
CA GLN A 65 -1.11 2.05 -5.69
C GLN A 65 -1.96 1.08 -6.50
N SER A 66 -3.12 0.74 -5.96
CA SER A 66 -4.10 -0.10 -6.61
C SER A 66 -5.50 0.44 -6.37
N THR A 67 -6.44 -0.13 -7.10
CA THR A 67 -7.87 0.11 -6.92
C THR A 67 -8.45 -0.93 -5.97
N LEU A 68 -9.25 -0.48 -4.99
CA LEU A 68 -10.06 -1.40 -4.20
C LEU A 68 -11.16 -1.97 -5.10
N ILE A 69 -11.18 -3.29 -5.24
CA ILE A 69 -12.26 -4.01 -5.92
C ILE A 69 -13.28 -4.41 -4.85
N SER A 70 -14.52 -3.98 -5.01
CA SER A 70 -15.63 -4.29 -4.11
C SER A 70 -16.76 -4.96 -4.89
N GLY A 71 -17.32 -6.06 -4.38
CA GLY A 71 -18.65 -6.51 -4.79
C GLY A 71 -19.65 -5.48 -4.28
N GLY A 72 -20.38 -4.82 -5.17
CA GLY A 72 -21.28 -3.71 -4.79
C GLY A 72 -22.23 -4.10 -3.65
N SER A 73 -22.73 -3.11 -2.92
CA SER A 73 -23.79 -3.30 -1.91
C SER A 73 -25.02 -3.90 -2.59
N GLY A 74 -25.19 -5.23 -2.53
CA GLY A 74 -26.26 -5.98 -3.20
C GLY A 74 -25.80 -7.16 -4.06
N THR A 75 -24.50 -7.41 -4.22
CA THR A 75 -24.04 -8.65 -4.87
C THR A 75 -24.11 -9.79 -3.87
N ASP A 76 -25.15 -10.62 -4.02
CA ASP A 76 -25.25 -11.92 -3.34
C ASP A 76 -24.10 -12.80 -3.85
N TYR A 77 -23.24 -13.28 -2.94
CA TYR A 77 -22.17 -14.21 -3.29
C TYR A 77 -22.82 -15.52 -3.73
N LYS A 78 -22.86 -15.78 -5.03
CA LYS A 78 -23.31 -17.07 -5.55
C LYS A 78 -22.21 -18.09 -5.28
N ASP A 79 -22.41 -18.92 -4.26
CA ASP A 79 -21.61 -20.12 -4.04
C ASP A 79 -21.70 -20.97 -5.31
N GLY A 80 -20.58 -21.15 -5.99
CA GLY A 80 -20.54 -21.79 -7.31
C GLY A 80 -21.01 -23.24 -7.21
N ILE A 81 -22.06 -23.59 -7.97
CA ILE A 81 -22.35 -24.96 -8.41
C ILE A 81 -21.55 -25.24 -9.67
#